data_AF-A0A0C2ZJZ6-F1
#
_entry.id   AF-A0A0C2ZJZ6-F1
#
_cell.length_a   1.000
_cell.length_b   1.000
_cell.length_c   1.000
_cell.angle_alpha   90.00
_cell.angle_beta   90.00
_cell.angle_gamma   90.00
#
_symmetry.space_group_name_H-M   'P 1'
#
loop_
_entity.id
_entity.type
_entity.pdbx_description
1 polymer ?
#
loop_
_entity_poly.entity_id
_entity_poly.type
_entity_poly.pdbx_seq_one_letter_code
_entity_poly.pdbx_strand_id
1 'polypeptide(L)'
;MQLETIKYEMLTHIPICTHAQPQKILIVGEESKVDNQLALYRGLEIVTVQNSAEALAKLDEKSFDVAIITDKSNLTDRLFIGLIHKVMTPKGVVSTVASNMFAQENAFENELKTLGEWFKIVMPCRYEDSELKMQNLLIASNSYHPTADINLQRADLTQGYEYYNSDIAIGAFMLPSAIRKRYAGLLKL
;
A
#
# COMPACT_ATOMS: atom_id res chain seq x y z
N MET A 1 -10.02 2.90 -22.02
CA MET A 1 -10.12 2.63 -20.58
C MET A 1 -9.72 1.18 -20.35
N GLN A 2 -8.43 0.95 -20.16
CA GLN A 2 -7.86 -0.30 -19.69
C GLN A 2 -8.10 -0.40 -18.19
N LEU A 3 -9.29 -0.86 -17.81
CA LEU A 3 -9.67 -1.05 -16.41
C LEU A 3 -8.75 -2.02 -15.64
N GLU A 4 -7.90 -2.76 -16.34
CA GLU A 4 -6.91 -3.67 -15.75
C GLU A 4 -5.78 -2.96 -14.99
N THR A 5 -5.55 -1.66 -15.19
CA THR A 5 -4.47 -0.92 -14.52
C THR A 5 -4.85 -0.42 -13.12
N ILE A 6 -6.15 -0.39 -12.77
CA ILE A 6 -6.67 0.29 -11.57
C ILE A 6 -5.94 -0.18 -10.29
N LYS A 7 -5.83 -1.49 -10.09
CA LYS A 7 -5.12 -2.06 -8.92
C LYS A 7 -3.71 -1.49 -8.81
N TYR A 8 -2.99 -1.45 -9.92
CA TYR A 8 -1.58 -1.10 -9.97
C TYR A 8 -1.35 0.40 -9.81
N GLU A 9 -2.23 1.22 -10.38
CA GLU A 9 -2.21 2.67 -10.17
C GLU A 9 -2.42 2.99 -8.69
N MET A 10 -3.44 2.41 -8.06
CA MET A 10 -3.74 2.65 -6.64
C MET A 10 -2.64 2.10 -5.72
N LEU A 11 -2.19 0.87 -5.96
CA LEU A 11 -1.17 0.21 -5.15
C LEU A 11 0.18 0.95 -5.20
N THR A 12 0.51 1.58 -6.34
CA THR A 12 1.78 2.26 -6.57
C THR A 12 1.74 3.73 -6.21
N HIS A 13 0.74 4.48 -6.68
CA HIS A 13 0.78 5.94 -6.61
C HIS A 13 0.40 6.49 -5.25
N ILE A 14 -0.47 5.80 -4.50
CA ILE A 14 -0.78 6.20 -3.12
C ILE A 14 0.49 6.30 -2.26
N PRO A 15 1.30 5.23 -2.09
CA PRO A 15 2.48 5.34 -1.23
C PRO A 15 3.55 6.27 -1.82
N ILE A 16 3.74 6.29 -3.14
CA ILE A 16 4.70 7.18 -3.79
C ILE A 16 4.30 8.66 -3.62
N CYS A 17 3.02 9.00 -3.70
CA CYS A 17 2.55 10.36 -3.47
C CYS A 17 2.48 10.73 -1.99
N THR A 18 2.34 9.74 -1.10
CA THR A 18 2.35 9.95 0.36
C THR A 18 3.76 10.22 0.90
N HIS A 19 4.78 9.50 0.41
CA HIS A 19 6.15 9.73 0.86
C HIS A 19 6.69 11.06 0.31
N ALA A 20 7.31 11.90 1.14
CA ALA A 20 7.76 13.22 0.70
C ALA A 20 8.80 13.17 -0.45
N GLN A 21 9.77 12.26 -0.37
CA GLN A 21 10.86 12.09 -1.35
C GLN A 21 11.25 10.62 -1.50
N PRO A 22 10.43 9.78 -2.15
CA PRO A 22 10.74 8.36 -2.31
C PRO A 22 11.90 8.19 -3.29
N GLN A 23 12.89 7.38 -2.92
CA GLN A 23 14.05 7.07 -3.74
C GLN A 23 14.22 5.56 -3.94
N LYS A 24 14.10 4.76 -2.87
CA LYS A 24 14.30 3.32 -2.94
C LYS A 24 13.02 2.55 -2.64
N ILE A 25 12.58 1.75 -3.62
CA ILE A 25 11.29 1.06 -3.63
C ILE A 25 11.52 -0.45 -3.57
N LEU A 26 10.81 -1.10 -2.66
CA LEU A 26 10.74 -2.55 -2.57
C LEU A 26 9.44 -3.04 -3.20
N ILE A 27 9.52 -3.99 -4.12
CA ILE A 27 8.39 -4.77 -4.60
C ILE A 27 8.50 -6.17 -3.98
N VAL A 28 7.43 -6.62 -3.33
CA VAL A 28 7.35 -7.95 -2.72
C VAL A 28 6.27 -8.75 -3.44
N GLY A 29 6.73 -9.79 -4.15
CA GLY A 29 5.98 -10.49 -5.19
C GLY A 29 6.42 -10.07 -6.59
N GLU A 30 5.82 -10.69 -7.61
CA GLU A 30 6.14 -10.40 -9.01
C GLU A 30 4.92 -9.83 -9.71
N GLU A 31 5.06 -8.61 -10.24
CA GLU A 31 3.97 -7.97 -10.96
C GLU A 31 4.49 -6.88 -11.91
N SER A 32 4.72 -7.28 -13.16
CA SER A 32 5.20 -6.40 -14.24
C SER A 32 4.37 -5.10 -14.40
N LYS A 33 3.09 -5.12 -14.00
CA LYS A 33 2.23 -3.94 -14.07
C LYS A 33 2.60 -2.89 -13.00
N VAL A 34 3.17 -3.27 -11.85
CA VAL A 34 3.71 -2.31 -10.87
C VAL A 34 4.97 -1.64 -11.40
N ASP A 35 5.85 -2.40 -12.05
CA ASP A 35 7.07 -1.86 -12.68
C ASP A 35 6.73 -0.77 -13.70
N ASN A 36 5.71 -1.00 -14.53
CA ASN A 36 5.23 -0.03 -15.50
C ASN A 36 4.75 1.29 -14.84
N GLN A 37 4.08 1.21 -13.69
CA GLN A 37 3.64 2.39 -12.96
C GLN A 37 4.81 3.14 -12.29
N LEU A 38 5.81 2.42 -11.79
CA LEU A 38 7.00 3.01 -11.20
C LEU A 38 7.91 3.68 -12.25
N ALA A 39 7.92 3.18 -13.49
CA ALA A 39 8.69 3.76 -14.59
C ALA A 39 8.25 5.20 -14.97
N LEU A 40 7.06 5.62 -14.54
CA LEU A 40 6.59 7.01 -14.68
C LEU A 40 7.35 8.00 -13.79
N TYR A 41 8.07 7.50 -12.77
CA TYR A 41 8.89 8.28 -11.87
C TYR A 41 10.37 8.15 -12.25
N ARG A 42 11.10 9.28 -12.23
CA ARG A 42 12.52 9.30 -12.59
C ARG A 42 13.40 9.05 -11.36
N GLY A 43 14.44 8.24 -11.55
CA GLY A 43 15.52 8.08 -10.57
C GLY A 43 15.16 7.23 -9.35
N LEU A 44 14.11 6.40 -9.44
CA LEU A 44 13.82 5.41 -8.42
C LEU A 44 14.77 4.21 -8.53
N GLU A 45 15.33 3.77 -7.40
CA GLU A 45 15.97 2.48 -7.27
C GLU A 45 14.89 1.45 -6.90
N ILE A 46 14.70 0.44 -7.76
CA ILE A 46 13.67 -0.58 -7.57
C ILE A 46 14.34 -1.91 -7.25
N VAL A 47 13.93 -2.54 -6.16
CA VAL A 47 14.34 -3.88 -5.77
C VAL A 47 13.10 -4.76 -5.70
N THR A 48 13.10 -5.88 -6.43
CA THR A 48 12.00 -6.84 -6.43
C THR A 48 12.45 -8.14 -5.77
N VAL A 49 11.62 -8.66 -4.87
CA VAL A 49 11.85 -9.92 -4.16
C VAL A 49 10.62 -10.80 -4.19
N GLN A 50 10.81 -12.09 -4.02
CA GLN A 50 9.70 -13.02 -3.84
C GLN A 50 8.91 -12.70 -2.57
N ASN A 51 7.62 -13.04 -2.58
CA ASN A 51 6.75 -12.91 -1.41
C ASN A 51 7.05 -13.98 -0.36
N SER A 52 8.22 -13.89 0.28
CA SER A 52 8.68 -14.83 1.30
C SER A 52 9.56 -14.17 2.36
N ALA A 53 9.52 -14.73 3.58
CA ALA A 53 10.34 -14.25 4.69
C ALA A 53 11.85 -14.42 4.41
N GLU A 54 12.24 -15.49 3.72
CA GLU A 54 13.63 -15.78 3.39
C GLU A 54 14.23 -14.74 2.43
N ALA A 55 13.41 -14.20 1.52
CA ALA A 55 13.86 -13.15 0.60
C ALA A 55 14.04 -11.82 1.34
N LEU A 56 13.08 -11.47 2.21
CA LEU A 56 13.14 -10.25 3.02
C LEU A 56 14.30 -10.27 4.03
N ALA A 57 14.61 -11.43 4.62
CA ALA A 57 15.67 -11.57 5.61
C ALA A 57 17.08 -11.24 5.08
N LYS A 58 17.27 -11.23 3.75
CA LYS A 58 18.55 -10.92 3.09
C LYS A 58 18.73 -9.43 2.80
N LEU A 59 17.69 -8.62 2.97
CA LEU A 59 17.71 -7.20 2.66
C LEU A 59 18.31 -6.40 3.82
N ASP A 60 18.90 -5.26 3.47
CA ASP A 60 19.44 -4.32 4.44
C ASP A 60 18.32 -3.65 5.25
N GLU A 61 18.58 -3.48 6.54
CA GLU A 61 17.67 -2.78 7.46
C GLU A 61 17.51 -1.30 7.07
N LYS A 62 16.32 -0.75 7.27
CA LYS A 62 16.03 0.69 7.13
C LYS A 62 16.50 1.29 5.80
N SER A 63 16.30 0.56 4.71
CA SER A 63 16.80 0.88 3.38
C SER A 63 15.72 1.35 2.40
N PHE A 64 14.45 1.01 2.63
CA PHE A 64 13.37 1.30 1.69
C PHE A 64 12.43 2.41 2.15
N ASP A 65 12.13 3.34 1.25
CA ASP A 65 11.18 4.43 1.46
C ASP A 65 9.74 3.98 1.23
N VAL A 66 9.55 3.09 0.26
CA VAL A 66 8.24 2.53 -0.08
C VAL A 66 8.36 1.02 -0.28
N ALA A 67 7.41 0.27 0.27
CA ALA A 67 7.22 -1.14 -0.06
C ALA A 67 5.84 -1.37 -0.68
N ILE A 68 5.81 -2.11 -1.78
CA ILE A 68 4.61 -2.52 -2.50
C ILE A 68 4.49 -4.04 -2.43
N ILE A 69 3.47 -4.54 -1.74
CA ILE A 69 3.20 -5.96 -1.57
C ILE A 69 2.03 -6.34 -2.48
N THR A 70 2.29 -7.16 -3.48
CA THR A 70 1.35 -7.39 -4.59
C THR A 70 0.38 -8.54 -4.33
N ASP A 71 0.62 -9.32 -3.28
CA ASP A 71 -0.18 -10.46 -2.85
C ASP A 71 -0.32 -10.53 -1.31
N LYS A 72 -1.51 -10.89 -0.83
CA LYS A 72 -1.87 -10.86 0.60
C LYS A 72 -1.60 -12.16 1.38
N SER A 73 -1.07 -13.20 0.75
CA SER A 73 -0.94 -14.53 1.37
C SER A 73 -0.18 -14.54 2.70
N ASN A 74 0.81 -13.66 2.86
CA ASN A 74 1.62 -13.55 4.07
C ASN A 74 1.23 -12.38 4.98
N LEU A 75 0.12 -11.68 4.71
CA LEU A 75 -0.21 -10.43 5.42
C LEU A 75 -0.61 -10.65 6.89
N THR A 76 -1.00 -11.88 7.25
CA THR A 76 -1.26 -12.28 8.63
C THR A 76 -0.06 -12.90 9.33
N ASP A 77 1.06 -13.12 8.64
CA ASP A 77 2.30 -13.65 9.22
C ASP A 77 3.08 -12.53 9.92
N ARG A 78 3.23 -12.66 11.24
CA ARG A 78 3.92 -11.68 12.08
C ARG A 78 5.41 -11.56 11.77
N LEU A 79 6.08 -12.66 11.45
CA LEU A 79 7.50 -12.65 11.10
C LEU A 79 7.68 -11.91 9.77
N PHE A 80 6.84 -12.22 8.79
CA PHE A 80 6.86 -11.58 7.48
C PHE A 80 6.68 -10.06 7.61
N ILE A 81 5.65 -9.59 8.33
CA ILE A 81 5.42 -8.15 8.53
C ILE A 81 6.50 -7.50 9.39
N GLY A 82 7.06 -8.20 10.38
CA GLY A 82 8.22 -7.73 11.13
C GLY A 82 9.46 -7.53 10.25
N LEU A 83 9.69 -8.41 9.28
CA LEU A 83 10.78 -8.27 8.31
C LEU A 83 10.52 -7.12 7.32
N ILE A 84 9.28 -6.92 6.86
CA ILE A 84 8.90 -5.72 6.10
C ILE A 84 9.24 -4.48 6.92
N HIS A 85 8.73 -4.38 8.15
CA HIS A 85 8.98 -3.23 9.03
C HIS A 85 10.47 -2.96 9.25
N LYS A 86 11.26 -4.01 9.46
CA LYS A 86 12.72 -3.96 9.63
C LYS A 86 13.44 -3.32 8.44
N VAL A 87 13.04 -3.62 7.21
CA VAL A 87 13.70 -3.11 6.00
C VAL A 87 13.24 -1.70 5.63
N MET A 88 12.09 -1.25 6.13
CA MET A 88 11.60 0.10 5.90
C MET A 88 12.41 1.15 6.68
N THR A 89 12.65 2.30 6.07
CA THR A 89 13.18 3.47 6.77
C THR A 89 12.20 3.91 7.88
N PRO A 90 12.64 4.72 8.86
CA PRO A 90 11.72 5.28 9.87
C PRO A 90 10.57 6.11 9.26
N LYS A 91 10.75 6.60 8.03
CA LYS A 91 9.75 7.34 7.26
C LYS A 91 9.06 6.50 6.18
N GLY A 92 9.24 5.19 6.19
CA GLY A 92 8.73 4.31 5.16
C GLY A 92 7.20 4.28 5.06
N VAL A 93 6.70 4.03 3.86
CA VAL A 93 5.27 3.78 3.58
C VAL A 93 5.11 2.41 2.93
N VAL A 94 4.25 1.56 3.49
CA VAL A 94 3.92 0.25 2.94
C VAL A 94 2.53 0.32 2.31
N SER A 95 2.40 -0.24 1.11
CA SER A 95 1.13 -0.42 0.40
C SER A 95 0.99 -1.90 0.06
N THR A 96 -0.16 -2.49 0.40
CA THR A 96 -0.42 -3.90 0.16
C THR A 96 -1.84 -4.13 -0.30
N VAL A 97 -2.04 -5.12 -1.17
CA VAL A 97 -3.37 -5.71 -1.37
C VAL A 97 -3.88 -6.35 -0.08
N ALA A 98 -5.19 -6.35 0.12
CA ALA A 98 -5.83 -6.81 1.34
C ALA A 98 -7.10 -7.63 1.07
N SER A 99 -7.66 -8.23 2.11
CA SER A 99 -8.97 -8.88 2.05
C SER A 99 -10.10 -7.87 1.93
N ASN A 100 -11.20 -8.28 1.29
CA ASN A 100 -12.35 -7.40 1.17
C ASN A 100 -12.98 -7.18 2.55
N MET A 101 -13.08 -5.93 2.98
CA MET A 101 -13.55 -5.55 4.32
C MET A 101 -15.03 -5.85 4.59
N PHE A 102 -15.83 -6.18 3.57
CA PHE A 102 -17.24 -6.58 3.71
C PHE A 102 -17.42 -8.09 3.59
N ALA A 103 -16.77 -8.72 2.61
CA ALA A 103 -16.97 -10.13 2.30
C ALA A 103 -16.03 -11.06 3.07
N GLN A 104 -14.87 -10.56 3.53
CA GLN A 104 -13.79 -11.34 4.13
C GLN A 104 -13.38 -10.75 5.49
N GLU A 105 -14.38 -10.44 6.31
CA GLU A 105 -14.22 -9.58 7.47
C GLU A 105 -13.17 -10.08 8.49
N ASN A 106 -13.14 -11.39 8.77
CA ASN A 106 -12.19 -12.00 9.70
C ASN A 106 -10.74 -11.95 9.18
N ALA A 107 -10.56 -12.17 7.87
CA ALA A 107 -9.24 -12.08 7.25
C ALA A 107 -8.74 -10.64 7.32
N PHE A 108 -9.58 -9.68 6.92
CA PHE A 108 -9.25 -8.26 6.97
C PHE A 108 -8.95 -7.76 8.39
N GLU A 109 -9.69 -8.24 9.40
CA GLU A 109 -9.43 -7.91 10.81
C GLU A 109 -8.04 -8.40 11.26
N ASN A 110 -7.65 -9.61 10.86
CA ASN A 110 -6.34 -10.16 11.21
C ASN A 110 -5.20 -9.42 10.49
N GLU A 111 -5.40 -9.03 9.22
CA GLU A 111 -4.45 -8.20 8.47
C GLU A 111 -4.22 -6.85 9.16
N LEU A 112 -5.30 -6.17 9.60
CA LEU A 112 -5.21 -4.92 10.37
C LEU A 112 -4.45 -5.11 11.70
N LYS A 113 -4.73 -6.20 12.43
CA LYS A 113 -4.04 -6.51 13.69
C LYS A 113 -2.55 -6.73 13.47
N THR A 114 -2.18 -7.57 12.50
CA THR A 114 -0.77 -7.90 12.23
C THR A 114 0.02 -6.67 11.79
N LEU A 115 -0.51 -5.85 10.87
CA LEU A 115 0.13 -4.58 10.50
C LEU A 115 0.19 -3.61 11.70
N GLY A 116 -0.89 -3.55 12.49
CA GLY A 116 -0.98 -2.72 13.67
C GLY A 116 0.05 -3.06 14.76
N GLU A 117 0.59 -4.27 14.82
CA GLU A 117 1.66 -4.59 15.78
C GLU A 117 2.94 -3.79 15.50
N TRP A 118 3.18 -3.40 14.25
CA TRP A 118 4.45 -2.80 13.79
C TRP A 118 4.32 -1.33 13.34
N PHE A 119 3.13 -0.94 12.89
CA PHE A 119 2.88 0.39 12.34
C PHE A 119 1.93 1.20 13.22
N LYS A 120 2.26 2.49 13.38
CA LYS A 120 1.42 3.47 14.10
C LYS A 120 0.22 3.92 13.28
N ILE A 121 0.30 3.83 11.95
CA ILE A 121 -0.75 4.20 11.01
C ILE A 121 -1.04 2.97 10.15
N VAL A 122 -2.30 2.57 10.08
CA VAL A 122 -2.80 1.46 9.25
C VAL A 122 -4.19 1.85 8.76
N MET A 123 -4.29 2.22 7.49
CA MET A 123 -5.50 2.76 6.89
C MET A 123 -5.95 1.95 5.68
N PRO A 124 -7.23 1.55 5.62
CA PRO A 124 -7.82 0.96 4.44
C PRO A 124 -7.99 1.98 3.33
N CYS A 125 -7.63 1.56 2.14
CA CYS A 125 -7.96 2.22 0.89
C CYS A 125 -8.86 1.27 0.07
N ARG A 126 -9.88 1.81 -0.58
CA ARG A 126 -10.76 1.07 -1.50
C ARG A 126 -10.53 1.47 -2.95
N TYR A 127 -10.71 0.52 -3.84
CA TYR A 127 -10.75 0.76 -5.29
C TYR A 127 -11.72 -0.23 -5.94
N GLU A 128 -12.25 0.12 -7.10
CA GLU A 128 -13.02 -0.79 -7.92
C GLU A 128 -12.09 -1.51 -8.90
N ASP A 129 -12.18 -2.84 -8.99
CA ASP A 129 -11.47 -3.58 -10.03
C ASP A 129 -12.14 -3.44 -11.40
N SER A 130 -11.58 -4.13 -12.41
CA SER A 130 -12.10 -4.07 -13.77
C SER A 130 -13.50 -4.64 -13.96
N GLU A 131 -14.02 -5.38 -12.99
CA GLU A 131 -15.38 -5.90 -12.95
C GLU A 131 -16.31 -5.03 -12.10
N LEU A 132 -15.86 -3.83 -11.71
CA LEU A 132 -16.55 -2.91 -10.81
C LEU A 132 -16.82 -3.51 -9.42
N LYS A 133 -16.01 -4.49 -9.01
CA LYS A 133 -16.06 -5.04 -7.66
C LYS A 133 -15.12 -4.26 -6.77
N MET A 134 -15.62 -3.89 -5.61
CA MET A 134 -14.82 -3.21 -4.61
C MET A 134 -13.76 -4.14 -4.05
N GLN A 135 -12.53 -3.65 -4.00
CA GLN A 135 -11.34 -4.31 -3.47
C GLN A 135 -10.66 -3.40 -2.46
N ASN A 136 -9.73 -3.97 -1.70
CA ASN A 136 -9.04 -3.27 -0.62
C ASN A 136 -7.52 -3.30 -0.76
N LEU A 137 -6.94 -2.17 -0.41
CA LEU A 137 -5.53 -2.03 -0.03
C LEU A 137 -5.45 -1.65 1.45
N LEU A 138 -4.31 -1.95 2.07
CA LEU A 138 -3.92 -1.37 3.35
C LEU A 138 -2.66 -0.53 3.15
N ILE A 139 -2.68 0.69 3.68
CA ILE A 139 -1.53 1.59 3.72
C ILE A 139 -1.04 1.67 5.16
N ALA A 140 0.23 1.38 5.38
CA ALA A 140 0.83 1.38 6.71
C ALA A 140 2.09 2.25 6.77
N SER A 141 2.26 2.99 7.86
CA SER A 141 3.44 3.81 8.11
C SER A 141 3.63 4.07 9.60
N ASN A 142 4.82 4.55 9.96
CA ASN A 142 5.13 5.07 11.29
C ASN A 142 5.24 6.60 11.33
N SER A 143 5.07 7.27 10.19
CA SER A 143 5.29 8.71 10.07
C SER A 143 4.28 9.43 9.19
N TYR A 144 3.94 8.88 8.02
CA TYR A 144 3.07 9.57 7.06
C TYR A 144 1.63 9.07 7.15
N HIS A 145 0.70 10.01 7.28
CA HIS A 145 -0.72 9.78 7.16
C HIS A 145 -1.14 9.90 5.68
N PRO A 146 -1.73 8.87 5.07
CA PRO A 146 -1.91 8.80 3.61
C PRO A 146 -2.89 9.81 3.02
N THR A 147 -3.73 10.47 3.83
CA THR A 147 -4.57 11.59 3.37
C THR A 147 -4.07 12.97 3.79
N ALA A 148 -3.20 13.06 4.81
CA ALA A 148 -2.77 14.36 5.35
C ALA A 148 -1.43 14.77 4.74
N ASP A 149 -0.57 13.80 4.46
CA ASP A 149 0.78 14.02 3.93
C ASP A 149 0.90 13.75 2.43
N ILE A 150 -0.21 13.39 1.77
CA ILE A 150 -0.19 13.15 0.33
C ILE A 150 0.16 14.40 -0.46
N ASN A 151 1.13 14.27 -1.35
CA ASN A 151 1.51 15.29 -2.29
C ASN A 151 0.53 15.29 -3.48
N LEU A 152 -0.53 16.09 -3.35
CA LEU A 152 -1.58 16.22 -4.38
C LEU A 152 -1.02 16.74 -5.71
N GLN A 153 0.00 17.60 -5.68
CA GLN A 153 0.66 18.06 -6.91
C GLN A 153 1.35 16.91 -7.64
N ARG A 154 2.03 15.99 -6.94
CA ARG A 154 2.60 14.78 -7.55
C ARG A 154 1.50 13.87 -8.12
N ALA A 155 0.36 13.78 -7.43
CA ALA A 155 -0.78 12.98 -7.88
C ALA A 155 -1.42 13.54 -9.16
N ASP A 156 -1.45 14.87 -9.35
CA ASP A 156 -2.05 15.51 -10.53
C ASP A 156 -1.09 15.70 -11.71
N LEU A 157 0.21 15.88 -11.45
CA LEU A 157 1.18 16.23 -12.48
C LEU A 157 1.71 15.03 -13.26
N THR A 158 1.42 13.81 -12.82
CA THR A 158 1.89 12.61 -13.51
C THR A 158 0.91 12.24 -14.62
N GLN A 159 1.37 12.32 -15.86
CA GLN A 159 0.56 12.01 -17.03
C GLN A 159 0.47 10.50 -17.26
N GLY A 160 -0.67 10.04 -17.78
CA GLY A 160 -0.85 8.64 -18.21
C GLY A 160 -1.66 7.76 -17.26
N TYR A 161 -2.19 8.31 -16.17
CA TYR A 161 -3.14 7.60 -15.30
C TYR A 161 -4.50 7.48 -15.95
N GLU A 162 -5.12 6.31 -15.86
CA GLU A 162 -6.49 6.10 -16.33
C GLU A 162 -7.53 6.15 -15.21
N TYR A 163 -7.10 5.93 -13.96
CA TYR A 163 -7.97 5.88 -12.79
C TYR A 163 -7.50 6.81 -11.67
N TYR A 164 -6.21 6.76 -11.32
CA TYR A 164 -5.67 7.50 -10.18
C TYR A 164 -5.59 9.01 -10.47
N ASN A 165 -5.98 9.81 -9.49
CA ASN A 165 -5.81 11.27 -9.43
C ASN A 165 -5.88 11.74 -7.97
N SER A 166 -5.67 13.03 -7.71
CA SER A 166 -5.71 13.60 -6.35
C SER A 166 -7.04 13.35 -5.62
N ASP A 167 -8.18 13.51 -6.29
CA ASP A 167 -9.50 13.30 -5.69
C ASP A 167 -9.73 11.84 -5.31
N ILE A 168 -9.36 10.90 -6.20
CA ILE A 168 -9.42 9.46 -5.94
C ILE A 168 -8.51 9.09 -4.78
N ALA A 169 -7.30 9.64 -4.74
CA ALA A 169 -6.33 9.34 -3.69
C ALA A 169 -6.85 9.69 -2.30
N ILE A 170 -7.60 10.78 -2.15
CA ILE A 170 -8.27 11.14 -0.88
C ILE A 170 -9.55 10.33 -0.67
N GLY A 171 -10.41 10.26 -1.69
CA GLY A 171 -11.74 9.63 -1.61
C GLY A 171 -11.69 8.13 -1.32
N ALA A 172 -10.60 7.47 -1.70
CA ALA A 172 -10.37 6.05 -1.47
C ALA A 172 -10.21 5.67 0.01
N PHE A 173 -9.94 6.62 0.91
CA PHE A 173 -9.88 6.38 2.36
C PHE A 173 -11.20 6.65 3.09
N MET A 174 -12.24 7.09 2.37
CA MET A 174 -13.55 7.32 2.98
C MET A 174 -14.25 5.98 3.24
N LEU A 175 -14.58 5.73 4.51
CA LEU A 175 -15.17 4.46 4.94
C LEU A 175 -16.62 4.66 5.41
N PRO A 176 -17.55 3.74 5.06
CA PRO A 176 -18.89 3.75 5.61
C PRO A 176 -18.88 3.64 7.14
N SER A 177 -19.86 4.25 7.81
CA SER A 177 -19.95 4.26 9.28
C SER A 177 -19.96 2.85 9.90
N ALA A 178 -20.57 1.87 9.21
CA ALA A 178 -20.57 0.47 9.65
C ALA A 178 -19.15 -0.12 9.72
N ILE A 179 -18.33 0.14 8.71
CA ILE A 179 -16.93 -0.30 8.65
C ILE A 179 -16.09 0.41 9.72
N ARG A 180 -16.26 1.74 9.86
CA ARG A 180 -15.57 2.50 10.90
C ARG A 180 -15.89 1.97 12.30
N LYS A 181 -17.16 1.62 12.56
CA LYS A 181 -17.59 1.03 13.83
C LYS A 181 -17.01 -0.37 14.03
N ARG A 182 -17.04 -1.21 12.99
CA ARG A 182 -16.58 -2.59 13.05
C ARG A 182 -15.08 -2.69 13.40
N TYR A 183 -14.26 -1.89 12.73
CA TYR A 183 -12.81 -1.93 12.88
C TYR A 183 -12.27 -0.85 13.82
N ALA A 184 -13.14 -0.28 14.66
CA ALA A 184 -12.76 0.73 15.65
C ALA A 184 -11.64 0.19 16.56
N GLY A 185 -10.57 0.98 16.75
CA GLY A 185 -9.40 0.59 17.53
C GLY A 185 -8.36 -0.24 16.76
N LEU A 186 -8.73 -0.83 15.61
CA LEU A 186 -7.79 -1.49 14.69
C LEU A 186 -7.33 -0.56 13.56
N LEU A 187 -8.21 0.34 13.12
CA LEU A 187 -7.83 1.45 12.25
C LEU A 187 -6.94 2.40 13.03
N LYS A 188 -5.70 2.58 12.58
CA LYS A 188 -4.77 3.52 13.20
C LYS A 188 -4.55 4.70 12.27
N LEU A 189 -4.88 5.88 12.77
CA LEU A 189 -4.80 7.16 12.09
C LEU A 189 -3.60 7.92 12.65
#